data_AF-A0A2S3ZFB4-F1
#
_entry.id   AF-A0A2S3ZFB4-F1
#
_cell.length_a   1.000
_cell.length_b   1.000
_cell.length_c   1.000
_cell.angle_alpha   90.00
_cell.angle_beta   90.00
_cell.angle_gamma   90.00
#
_symmetry.space_group_name_H-M   'P 1'
#
loop_
_entity.id
_entity.type
_entity.pdbx_description
1 polymer ?
#
loop_
_entity_poly.entity_id
_entity_poly.type
_entity_poly.pdbx_seq_one_letter_code
_entity_poly.pdbx_strand_id
1 'polypeptide(L)'
;MGKLTYDSSLTADFDDRVLAHIQVVIGAKLRRGECFYFTWRDDPQGGDGRSTIWMHPSIPLAYKYFGGRSPSLNRDWIEALMLTANSSGGLQIVPEPHRLGSTSNGKDDS
;
A
#
# COMPACT_ATOMS: atom_id res chain seq x y z
N MET A 1 5.40 -8.22 10.31
CA MET A 1 6.15 -7.01 9.89
C MET A 1 7.01 -7.41 8.72
N GLY A 2 6.95 -6.66 7.63
CA GLY A 2 7.75 -6.78 6.41
C GLY A 2 8.57 -5.52 6.19
N LYS A 3 9.57 -5.59 5.31
CA LYS A 3 10.52 -4.52 5.03
C LYS A 3 10.56 -4.17 3.56
N LEU A 4 10.44 -2.88 3.26
CA LEU A 4 10.71 -2.28 1.96
C LEU A 4 12.16 -1.77 1.96
N THR A 5 12.92 -2.02 0.89
CA THR A 5 14.25 -1.45 0.69
C THR A 5 14.32 -0.77 -0.67
N TYR A 6 14.75 0.50 -0.68
CA TYR A 6 14.88 1.31 -1.88
C TYR A 6 16.30 1.89 -1.97
N ASP A 7 16.91 1.81 -3.16
CA ASP A 7 18.26 2.29 -3.43
C ASP A 7 19.33 1.75 -2.43
N SER A 8 19.11 0.52 -1.95
CA SER A 8 19.98 -0.19 -0.98
C SER A 8 20.24 0.48 0.37
N SER A 9 19.77 1.71 0.58
CA SER A 9 20.09 2.55 1.73
C SER A 9 18.85 2.87 2.56
N LEU A 10 17.74 3.19 1.89
CA LEU A 10 16.50 3.50 2.54
C LEU A 10 15.73 2.23 2.85
N THR A 11 15.33 2.08 4.10
CA THR A 11 14.47 0.98 4.50
C THR A 11 13.30 1.45 5.36
N ALA A 12 12.13 0.87 5.13
CA ALA A 12 10.92 1.15 5.90
C ALA A 12 10.21 -0.15 6.27
N ASP A 13 9.73 -0.22 7.51
CA ASP A 13 9.02 -1.37 8.05
C ASP A 13 7.50 -1.14 7.96
N PHE A 14 6.78 -2.17 7.54
CA PHE A 14 5.33 -2.15 7.39
C PHE A 14 4.73 -3.44 7.95
N ASP A 15 3.43 -3.44 8.24
CA ASP A 15 2.72 -4.72 8.37
C ASP A 15 2.82 -5.51 7.06
N ASP A 16 3.00 -6.83 7.13
CA ASP A 16 3.12 -7.67 5.93
C ASP A 16 1.89 -7.51 5.02
N ARG A 17 0.71 -7.32 5.63
CA ARG A 17 -0.54 -7.05 4.90
C ARG A 17 -0.42 -5.75 4.10
N VAL A 18 -0.01 -4.64 4.71
CA VAL A 18 0.18 -3.36 4.01
C VAL A 18 1.24 -3.52 2.92
N LEU A 19 2.37 -4.14 3.23
CA LEU A 19 3.49 -4.35 2.30
C LEU A 19 3.04 -5.09 1.02
N ALA A 20 2.20 -6.13 1.17
CA ALA A 20 1.66 -6.88 0.05
C ALA A 20 0.79 -6.02 -0.88
N HIS A 21 -0.04 -5.14 -0.34
CA HIS A 21 -0.90 -4.27 -1.14
C HIS A 21 -0.11 -3.19 -1.87
N ILE A 22 0.83 -2.52 -1.17
CA ILE A 22 1.68 -1.51 -1.81
C ILE A 22 2.61 -2.13 -2.84
N GLN A 23 3.10 -3.37 -2.64
CA GLN A 23 3.90 -4.08 -3.65
C GLN A 23 3.12 -4.23 -4.97
N VAL A 24 1.83 -4.60 -4.91
CA VAL A 24 1.00 -4.74 -6.11
C VAL A 24 0.85 -3.42 -6.84
N VAL A 25 0.56 -2.34 -6.11
CA VAL A 25 0.33 -1.00 -6.69
C VAL A 25 1.61 -0.42 -7.27
N ILE A 26 2.71 -0.44 -6.50
CA ILE A 26 4.02 0.04 -6.94
C ILE A 26 4.46 -0.74 -8.17
N GLY A 27 4.40 -2.08 -8.12
CA GLY A 27 4.78 -2.93 -9.25
C GLY A 27 3.94 -2.66 -10.50
N ALA A 28 2.64 -2.39 -10.35
CA ALA A 28 1.78 -2.05 -11.49
C ALA A 28 2.16 -0.73 -12.15
N LYS A 29 2.48 0.32 -11.37
CA LYS A 29 2.92 1.63 -11.91
C LYS A 29 4.29 1.54 -12.57
N LEU A 30 5.28 0.95 -11.88
CA LEU A 30 6.63 0.83 -12.41
C LEU A 30 6.71 -0.01 -13.69
N ARG A 31 5.90 -1.08 -13.81
CA ARG A 31 5.79 -1.86 -15.07
C ARG A 31 5.25 -1.04 -16.25
N ARG A 32 4.51 0.04 -16.00
CA ARG A 32 4.04 0.98 -17.04
C ARG A 32 5.01 2.13 -17.28
N GLY A 33 6.16 2.15 -16.62
CA GLY A 33 7.12 3.26 -16.68
C GLY A 33 6.66 4.50 -15.91
N GLU A 34 5.62 4.38 -15.09
CA GLU A 34 5.10 5.51 -14.31
C GLU A 34 5.96 5.74 -13.08
N CYS A 35 6.53 6.93 -12.99
CA CYS A 35 7.26 7.40 -11.82
C CYS A 35 6.32 8.22 -10.93
N PHE A 36 6.45 8.09 -9.61
CA PHE A 36 5.50 8.70 -8.67
C PHE A 36 6.13 8.86 -7.29
N TYR A 37 5.57 9.75 -6.47
CA TYR A 37 5.93 9.83 -5.05
C TYR A 37 5.27 8.72 -4.24
N PHE A 38 5.98 8.13 -3.28
CA PHE A 38 5.42 7.26 -2.25
C PHE A 38 5.68 7.89 -0.89
N THR A 39 4.63 8.06 -0.10
CA THR A 39 4.70 8.68 1.23
C THR A 39 4.04 7.80 2.26
N TRP A 40 4.64 7.74 3.44
CA TRP A 40 4.09 7.08 4.62
C TRP A 40 4.44 7.87 5.89
N ARG A 41 3.84 7.46 7.02
CA ARG A 41 4.14 8.01 8.34
C ARG A 41 5.03 7.04 9.10
N ASP A 42 6.07 7.57 9.72
CA ASP A 42 7.01 6.82 10.55
C ASP A 42 6.45 6.76 11.98
N ASP A 43 5.77 5.65 12.30
CA ASP A 43 5.18 5.32 13.62
C ASP A 43 3.94 6.15 14.08
N PRO A 44 2.77 5.51 14.27
CA PRO A 44 1.61 6.14 14.91
C PRO A 44 1.79 6.54 16.38
N GLN A 45 2.81 6.03 17.10
CA GLN A 45 2.91 6.17 18.57
C GLN A 45 3.89 7.23 19.10
N GLY A 46 4.74 7.86 18.29
CA GLY A 46 5.74 8.76 18.87
C GLY A 46 6.52 9.71 17.97
N GLY A 47 6.33 9.70 16.65
CA GLY A 47 7.01 10.62 15.75
C GLY A 47 6.06 11.12 14.67
N ASP A 48 5.87 12.44 14.57
CA ASP A 48 5.17 13.06 13.43
C ASP A 48 6.07 13.09 12.18
N GLY A 49 6.82 12.00 11.96
CA GLY A 49 7.71 11.83 10.84
C GLY A 49 6.91 11.43 9.61
N ARG A 50 7.04 12.21 8.54
CA ARG A 50 6.54 11.83 7.23
C ARG A 50 7.71 11.61 6.31
N SER A 51 7.84 10.38 5.83
CA SER A 51 8.83 10.02 4.81
C SER A 51 8.18 10.00 3.44
N THR A 52 8.86 10.59 2.46
CA THR A 52 8.46 10.61 1.04
C THR A 52 9.65 10.25 0.18
N ILE A 53 9.43 9.35 -0.78
CA ILE A 53 10.42 9.02 -1.81
C ILE A 53 9.87 9.16 -3.22
N TRP A 54 10.76 9.46 -4.15
CA TRP A 54 10.49 9.34 -5.57
C TRP A 54 10.75 7.90 -6.03
N MET A 55 9.74 7.25 -6.61
CA MET A 55 9.82 5.90 -7.16
C MET A 55 10.10 5.94 -8.66
N HIS A 56 11.17 5.28 -9.10
CA HIS A 56 11.57 5.19 -10.51
C HIS A 56 11.90 3.75 -10.93
N PRO A 57 11.50 3.27 -12.14
CA PRO A 57 11.71 1.89 -12.57
C PRO A 57 13.18 1.44 -12.65
N SER A 58 14.12 2.38 -12.76
CA SER A 58 15.56 2.08 -12.84
C SER A 58 16.25 1.93 -11.48
N ILE A 59 15.55 2.19 -10.37
CA ILE A 59 16.14 2.12 -9.03
C ILE A 59 15.77 0.77 -8.40
N PRO A 60 16.74 0.03 -7.84
CA PRO A 60 16.48 -1.24 -7.19
C PRO A 60 15.47 -1.12 -6.05
N LEU A 61 14.52 -2.05 -6.02
CA LEU A 61 13.44 -2.12 -5.03
C LEU A 61 13.29 -3.56 -4.56
N ALA A 62 13.34 -3.78 -3.25
CA ALA A 62 13.19 -5.10 -2.65
C ALA A 62 12.10 -5.11 -1.56
N TYR A 63 11.38 -6.23 -1.50
CA TYR A 63 10.36 -6.51 -0.49
C TYR A 63 10.79 -7.76 0.28
N LYS A 64 10.84 -7.67 1.61
CA LYS A 64 11.13 -8.80 2.48
C LYS A 64 9.97 -9.01 3.44
N TYR A 65 9.38 -10.20 3.41
CA TYR A 65 8.33 -10.62 4.34
C TYR A 65 8.95 -11.49 5.43
N PHE A 66 8.51 -11.33 6.67
CA PHE A 66 8.97 -12.15 7.80
C PHE A 66 7.89 -13.11 8.30
N GLY A 67 6.65 -12.99 7.82
CA GLY A 67 5.57 -13.95 8.07
C GLY A 67 5.73 -15.25 7.25
N GLY A 68 5.32 -16.38 7.84
CA GLY A 68 5.40 -17.70 7.19
C GLY A 68 4.30 -18.00 6.15
N ARG A 69 3.31 -17.13 5.99
CA ARG A 69 2.22 -17.25 5.00
C ARG A 69 2.09 -15.95 4.22
N SER A 70 1.83 -16.05 2.92
CA SER A 70 1.52 -14.90 2.08
C SER A 70 0.23 -14.20 2.56
N PRO A 71 0.25 -12.87 2.78
CA PRO A 71 -0.95 -12.12 3.15
C PRO A 71 -2.05 -12.23 2.09
N SER A 72 -3.31 -12.33 2.51
CA SER A 72 -4.45 -12.24 1.59
C SER A 72 -4.61 -10.81 1.07
N LEU A 73 -4.83 -10.68 -0.24
CA LEU A 73 -5.06 -9.39 -0.89
C LEU A 73 -6.54 -9.01 -0.88
N ASN A 74 -6.80 -7.73 -0.58
CA ASN A 74 -8.08 -7.07 -0.69
C ASN A 74 -8.08 -6.19 -1.96
N ARG A 75 -8.98 -6.52 -2.90
CA ARG A 75 -9.06 -5.83 -4.20
C ARG A 75 -9.48 -4.37 -4.04
N ASP A 76 -10.47 -4.11 -3.17
CA ASP A 76 -10.98 -2.77 -2.91
C ASP A 76 -9.87 -1.88 -2.32
N TRP A 77 -8.97 -2.47 -1.51
CA TRP A 77 -7.82 -1.75 -0.99
C TRP A 77 -6.77 -1.44 -2.07
N ILE A 78 -6.50 -2.39 -2.98
CA ILE A 78 -5.60 -2.14 -4.13
C ILE A 78 -6.15 -1.00 -4.99
N GLU A 79 -7.46 -0.97 -5.24
CA GLU A 79 -8.12 0.09 -5.99
C GLU A 79 -8.02 1.44 -5.27
N ALA A 80 -8.29 1.48 -3.96
CA ALA A 80 -8.15 2.69 -3.16
C ALA A 80 -6.71 3.23 -3.16
N LEU A 81 -5.71 2.35 -3.01
CA LEU A 81 -4.30 2.72 -3.06
C LEU A 81 -3.90 3.21 -4.46
N MET A 82 -4.36 2.54 -5.52
CA MET A 82 -4.11 2.96 -6.91
C MET A 82 -4.71 4.35 -7.19
N LEU A 83 -5.89 4.65 -6.63
CA LEU A 83 -6.50 5.97 -6.74
C LEU A 83 -5.59 7.04 -6.13
N THR A 84 -5.04 6.80 -4.93
CA THR A 84 -4.08 7.75 -4.34
C THR A 84 -2.83 7.89 -5.22
N ALA A 85 -2.30 6.78 -5.74
CA ALA A 85 -1.08 6.75 -6.53
C ALA A 85 -1.19 7.46 -7.89
N ASN A 86 -2.42 7.71 -8.36
CA ASN A 86 -2.70 8.48 -9.56
C ASN A 86 -3.00 9.96 -9.26
N SER A 87 -3.02 10.37 -7.99
CA SER A 87 -3.17 11.78 -7.58
C SER A 87 -1.83 12.53 -7.64
N SER A 88 -1.89 13.86 -7.57
CA SER A 88 -0.69 14.72 -7.50
C SER A 88 0.17 14.46 -6.27
N GLY A 89 -0.41 13.92 -5.19
CA GLY A 89 0.31 13.57 -3.97
C GLY A 89 1.05 12.23 -4.04
N GLY A 90 0.88 11.45 -5.11
CA GLY A 90 1.45 10.11 -5.22
C GLY A 90 0.80 9.08 -4.30
N LEU A 91 1.41 7.90 -4.19
CA LEU A 91 0.90 6.80 -3.38
C LEU A 91 0.95 7.16 -1.90
N GLN A 92 -0.22 7.12 -1.25
CA GLN A 92 -0.39 7.32 0.19
C GLN A 92 -1.05 6.07 0.77
N ILE A 93 -0.57 5.62 1.94
CA ILE A 93 -1.21 4.48 2.62
C ILE A 93 -2.54 4.95 3.21
N VAL A 94 -3.63 4.29 2.81
CA VAL A 94 -4.98 4.52 3.33
C VAL A 94 -5.46 3.32 4.15
N PRO A 95 -6.41 3.50 5.09
CA PRO A 95 -7.02 2.40 5.83
C PRO A 95 -7.63 1.35 4.90
N GLU A 96 -7.58 0.08 5.31
CA GLU A 96 -8.20 -1.00 4.56
C GLU A 96 -9.72 -0.80 4.47
N PRO A 97 -10.32 -0.77 3.26
CA PRO A 97 -11.76 -0.71 3.11
C PRO A 97 -12.42 -1.97 3.70
N HIS A 98 -13.40 -1.77 4.57
CA HIS A 98 -14.28 -2.85 4.99
C HIS A 98 -15.30 -3.09 3.86
N ARG A 99 -15.40 -4.33 3.37
CA ARG A 99 -16.54 -4.69 2.52
C ARG A 99 -17.81 -4.48 3.34
N LEU A 100 -18.60 -3.47 2.98
CA LEU A 100 -19.97 -3.36 3.43
C LEU A 100 -20.67 -4.63 2.95
N GLY A 101 -20.95 -5.53 3.88
CA GLY A 101 -21.76 -6.70 3.61
C GLY A 101 -23.08 -6.23 3.01
N SER A 102 -23.47 -6.80 1.89
CA SER A 102 -24.79 -6.62 1.30
C SER A 102 -25.87 -6.94 2.33
N THR A 103 -26.39 -5.92 3.01
CA THR A 103 -27.62 -6.07 3.80
C THR A 103 -28.77 -6.20 2.81
N SER A 104 -29.12 -7.45 2.49
CA SER A 104 -30.40 -7.78 1.88
C SER A 104 -31.50 -7.44 2.88
N ASN A 105 -31.97 -6.19 2.88
CA ASN A 105 -33.17 -5.83 3.63
C ASN A 105 -34.39 -6.10 2.73
N GLY A 106 -34.66 -7.38 2.50
CA GLY A 106 -35.96 -7.85 2.03
C GLY A 106 -36.80 -8.16 3.27
N LYS A 107 -37.71 -7.27 3.61
CA LYS A 107 -38.82 -7.58 4.51
C LYS A 107 -40.06 -6.81 4.06
N ASP A 108 -40.57 -7.24 2.92
CA ASP A 108 -42.02 -7.25 2.68
C ASP A 108 -42.60 -8.40 3.52
N ASP A 109 -43.63 -8.07 4.30
CA ASP A 109 -44.76 -8.90 4.77
C ASP A 109 -45.12 -8.59 6.22
N SER A 110 -46.06 -7.66 6.39
CA SER A 110 -47.29 -7.79 7.21
C SER A 110 -48.21 -6.60 6.96
#